data_AF-A0A960RHU5-F1
#
_entry.id   AF-A0A960RHU5-F1
#
_cell.length_a   1.000
_cell.length_b   1.000
_cell.length_c   1.000
_cell.angle_alpha   90.00
_cell.angle_beta   90.00
_cell.angle_gamma   90.00
#
_symmetry.space_group_name_H-M   'P 1'
#
loop_
_entity.id
_entity.type
_entity.pdbx_description
1 polymer ?
#
loop_
_entity_poly.entity_id
_entity_poly.type
_entity_poly.pdbx_seq_one_letter_code
_entity_poly.pdbx_strand_id
1 'polypeptide(L)'
;MTPFHLKTLGVALLLLVGTGASGGFTGRGDGKASGDPRDFVGRAKIDAAQAIAIALKKQPGKAVEIELESEAKEGKTVVFWSVSILCDAGLMEFEVAADDGRIIEQELEKKAGELREFQEVLRHSELDLTTLIRKAEGYVKGQVVEGELEMDDGAPVAEFVFANGRCLIEVAIEARAGHLVELELKSPGASGEDDDDHEHRGGGDDDDDDGDDEHDEKHEKEQEHEGKGRD
;
A
#
# COMPACT_ATOMS: atom_id res chain seq x y z
N MET A 1 16.10 -30.04 -22.20
CA MET A 1 15.75 -29.37 -20.93
C MET A 1 16.52 -28.07 -20.89
N THR A 2 15.89 -27.00 -21.35
CA THR A 2 16.45 -25.65 -21.28
C THR A 2 16.23 -25.10 -19.87
N PRO A 3 17.20 -24.42 -19.26
CA PRO A 3 17.00 -23.77 -17.96
C PRO A 3 16.05 -22.58 -18.15
N PHE A 4 14.95 -22.56 -17.40
CA PHE A 4 14.09 -21.38 -17.29
C PHE A 4 14.89 -20.26 -16.61
N HIS A 5 15.14 -19.18 -17.33
CA HIS A 5 15.63 -17.92 -16.79
C HIS A 5 14.39 -17.09 -16.45
N LEU A 6 13.91 -17.22 -15.21
CA LEU A 6 12.82 -16.39 -14.69
C LEU A 6 13.43 -15.05 -14.30
N LYS A 7 13.07 -13.99 -15.03
CA LYS A 7 13.38 -12.62 -14.63
C LYS A 7 12.17 -12.16 -13.83
N THR A 8 12.32 -12.17 -12.51
CA THR A 8 11.43 -11.52 -11.55
C THR A 8 11.05 -10.13 -12.06
N LEU A 9 9.81 -9.99 -12.50
CA LEU A 9 9.17 -8.69 -12.71
C LEU A 9 8.17 -8.49 -11.58
N GLY A 10 8.67 -8.52 -10.33
CA GLY A 10 7.87 -8.14 -9.18
C GLY A 10 7.37 -6.72 -9.39
N VAL A 11 6.06 -6.59 -9.59
CA VAL A 11 5.40 -5.29 -9.64
C VAL A 11 5.36 -4.79 -8.19
N ALA A 12 6.45 -4.15 -7.77
CA ALA A 12 6.43 -3.34 -6.58
C ALA A 12 5.52 -2.14 -6.85
N LEU A 13 4.27 -2.21 -6.38
CA LEU A 13 3.39 -1.05 -6.28
C LEU A 13 3.99 -0.08 -5.25
N LEU A 14 4.92 0.75 -5.72
CA LEU A 14 5.63 1.73 -4.91
C LEU A 14 4.77 3.00 -4.84
N LEU A 15 3.94 3.11 -3.80
CA LEU A 15 3.27 4.37 -3.46
C LEU A 15 4.29 5.34 -2.87
N LEU A 16 4.83 6.21 -3.73
CA LEU A 16 5.65 7.36 -3.38
C LEU A 16 4.84 8.36 -2.54
N VAL A 17 5.12 8.44 -1.24
CA VAL A 17 4.70 9.57 -0.39
C VAL A 17 5.80 10.61 -0.41
N GLY A 18 5.57 11.69 -1.16
CA GLY A 18 6.36 12.92 -1.05
C GLY A 18 5.89 13.74 0.14
N THR A 19 6.74 13.91 1.16
CA THR A 19 6.47 14.80 2.29
C THR A 19 6.82 16.24 1.90
N GLY A 20 5.87 17.16 2.01
CA GLY A 20 6.10 18.59 1.83
C GLY A 20 5.12 19.44 2.64
N ALA A 21 5.60 19.90 3.80
CA ALA A 21 5.23 21.10 4.56
C ALA A 21 3.78 21.62 4.59
N SER A 22 3.20 21.58 5.80
CA SER A 22 2.32 22.58 6.44
C SER A 22 1.41 23.48 5.57
N GLY A 23 0.10 23.27 5.71
CA GLY A 23 -0.90 24.33 5.59
C GLY A 23 -2.06 24.03 4.63
N GLY A 24 -3.28 24.20 5.12
CA GLY A 24 -4.46 24.39 4.27
C GLY A 24 -5.38 23.17 4.13
N PHE A 25 -6.55 23.28 4.76
CA PHE A 25 -7.72 22.45 4.49
C PHE A 25 -8.17 22.67 3.03
N THR A 26 -8.26 21.60 2.22
CA THR A 26 -9.25 21.29 1.17
C THR A 26 -8.66 20.27 0.19
N GLY A 27 -9.31 19.12 0.02
CA GLY A 27 -9.00 18.22 -1.09
C GLY A 27 -9.17 16.75 -0.75
N ARG A 28 -10.32 16.20 -1.14
CA ARG A 28 -10.69 14.79 -1.10
C ARG A 28 -9.63 13.94 -1.82
N GLY A 29 -8.86 13.19 -1.04
CA GLY A 29 -7.95 12.16 -1.54
C GLY A 29 -8.57 10.80 -1.27
N ASP A 30 -9.09 10.17 -2.32
CA ASP A 30 -9.40 8.75 -2.33
C ASP A 30 -8.04 8.02 -2.32
N GLY A 31 -7.56 7.74 -1.11
CA GLY A 31 -6.29 7.09 -0.82
C GLY A 31 -6.43 6.45 0.55
N LYS A 32 -7.07 5.29 0.57
CA LYS A 32 -7.28 4.46 1.76
C LYS A 32 -5.90 4.12 2.31
N ALA A 33 -5.54 4.75 3.42
CA ALA A 33 -4.25 4.51 4.06
C ALA A 33 -4.32 3.15 4.75
N SER A 34 -3.93 2.07 4.05
CA SER A 34 -3.70 0.77 4.67
C SER A 34 -2.41 0.86 5.50
N GLY A 35 -2.52 0.61 6.80
CA GLY A 35 -1.34 0.45 7.66
C GLY A 35 -0.61 -0.86 7.34
N ASP A 36 0.58 -1.05 7.91
CA ASP A 36 1.27 -2.33 7.79
C ASP A 36 0.43 -3.46 8.42
N PRO A 37 0.08 -4.54 7.68
CA PRO A 37 -0.77 -5.61 8.21
C PRO A 37 -0.19 -6.27 9.46
N ARG A 38 1.13 -6.23 9.66
CA ARG A 38 1.78 -6.75 10.89
C ARG A 38 1.30 -6.03 12.16
N ASP A 39 0.87 -4.78 12.05
CA ASP A 39 0.46 -3.97 13.19
C ASP A 39 -0.95 -4.32 13.70
N PHE A 40 -1.78 -4.91 12.85
CA PHE A 40 -3.19 -5.17 13.17
C PHE A 40 -3.67 -6.60 12.88
N VAL A 41 -2.86 -7.48 12.28
CA VAL A 41 -3.24 -8.87 12.01
C VAL A 41 -3.69 -9.61 13.28
N GLY A 42 -3.08 -9.33 14.44
CA GLY A 42 -3.47 -9.91 15.72
C GLY A 42 -4.86 -9.51 16.22
N ARG A 43 -5.54 -8.57 15.55
CA ARG A 43 -6.90 -8.13 15.88
C ARG A 43 -7.96 -8.85 15.04
N ALA A 44 -7.57 -9.51 13.96
CA ALA A 44 -8.46 -10.33 13.14
C ALA A 44 -8.83 -11.62 13.89
N LYS A 45 -10.12 -11.80 14.16
CA LYS A 45 -10.69 -13.03 14.76
C LYS A 45 -11.29 -13.96 13.71
N ILE A 46 -11.60 -13.43 12.54
CA ILE A 46 -11.92 -14.23 11.36
C ILE A 46 -10.76 -14.21 10.39
N ASP A 47 -10.50 -15.35 9.74
CA ASP A 47 -9.47 -15.48 8.72
C ASP A 47 -9.96 -15.07 7.32
N ALA A 48 -9.03 -15.00 6.36
CA ALA A 48 -9.31 -14.64 4.98
C ALA A 48 -10.36 -15.56 4.32
N ALA A 49 -10.28 -16.87 4.55
CA ALA A 49 -11.23 -17.83 3.98
C ALA A 49 -12.66 -17.65 4.55
N GLN A 50 -12.78 -17.30 5.82
CA GLN A 50 -14.05 -16.97 6.47
C GLN A 50 -14.63 -15.66 5.92
N ALA A 51 -13.81 -14.63 5.71
CA ALA A 51 -14.23 -13.36 5.10
C ALA A 51 -14.75 -13.56 3.66
N ILE A 52 -14.01 -14.32 2.83
CA ILE A 52 -14.45 -14.72 1.48
C ILE A 52 -15.81 -15.43 1.54
N ALA A 53 -15.97 -16.38 2.46
CA ALA A 53 -17.23 -17.12 2.60
C ALA A 53 -18.40 -16.22 3.03
N ILE A 54 -18.15 -15.16 3.80
CA ILE A 54 -19.17 -14.16 4.17
C ILE A 54 -19.57 -13.33 2.96
N ALA A 55 -18.60 -12.80 2.21
CA ALA A 55 -18.84 -12.02 1.01
C ALA A 55 -19.60 -12.83 -0.06
N LEU A 56 -19.18 -14.07 -0.34
CA LEU A 56 -19.83 -14.95 -1.32
C LEU A 56 -21.25 -15.37 -0.94
N LYS A 57 -21.59 -15.42 0.36
CA LYS A 57 -22.98 -15.62 0.80
C LYS A 57 -23.86 -14.42 0.48
N LYS A 58 -23.28 -13.21 0.52
CA LYS A 58 -23.98 -11.96 0.23
C LYS A 58 -24.13 -11.74 -1.28
N GLN A 59 -23.06 -11.99 -2.04
CA GLN A 59 -23.00 -11.83 -3.48
C GLN A 59 -22.36 -13.06 -4.12
N PRO A 60 -23.15 -13.92 -4.80
CA PRO A 60 -22.61 -15.00 -5.59
C PRO A 60 -21.68 -14.47 -6.68
N GLY A 61 -20.57 -15.18 -6.90
CA GLY A 61 -19.52 -14.79 -7.83
C GLY A 61 -18.24 -15.60 -7.61
N LYS A 62 -17.11 -15.00 -7.94
CA LYS A 62 -15.76 -15.54 -7.69
C LYS A 62 -14.96 -14.51 -6.91
N ALA A 63 -14.41 -14.90 -5.76
CA ALA A 63 -13.44 -14.06 -5.08
C ALA A 63 -12.14 -14.04 -5.89
N VAL A 64 -11.63 -12.84 -6.14
CA VAL A 64 -10.43 -12.61 -6.94
C VAL A 64 -9.33 -11.93 -6.13
N GLU A 65 -9.70 -11.26 -5.05
CA GLU A 65 -8.77 -10.55 -4.19
C GLU A 65 -9.30 -10.56 -2.74
N ILE A 66 -8.37 -10.54 -1.79
CA ILE A 66 -8.63 -10.30 -0.37
C ILE A 66 -7.43 -9.63 0.28
N GLU A 67 -7.66 -8.56 1.03
CA GLU A 67 -6.62 -7.86 1.80
C GLU A 67 -7.13 -7.55 3.21
N LEU A 68 -6.28 -7.73 4.22
CA LEU A 68 -6.53 -7.26 5.57
C LEU A 68 -6.04 -5.82 5.66
N GLU A 69 -6.98 -4.92 5.90
CA GLU A 69 -6.71 -3.50 5.97
C GLU A 69 -7.14 -2.90 7.30
N SER A 70 -6.71 -1.66 7.51
CA SER A 70 -7.17 -0.86 8.63
C SER A 70 -7.39 0.59 8.25
N GLU A 71 -8.36 1.24 8.88
CA GLU A 71 -8.64 2.66 8.69
C GLU A 71 -8.88 3.33 10.04
N ALA A 72 -8.40 4.56 10.21
CA ALA A 72 -8.71 5.38 11.37
C ALA A 72 -10.07 6.07 11.20
N LYS A 73 -11.13 5.53 11.81
CA LYS A 73 -12.46 6.15 11.87
C LYS A 73 -12.71 6.73 13.26
N GLU A 74 -12.97 8.03 13.34
CA GLU A 74 -13.28 8.74 14.59
C GLU A 74 -12.25 8.52 15.72
N GLY A 75 -10.95 8.50 15.36
CA GLY A 75 -9.86 8.28 16.32
C GLY A 75 -9.71 6.83 16.79
N LYS A 76 -10.40 5.87 16.15
CA LYS A 76 -10.25 4.44 16.39
C LYS A 76 -9.79 3.75 15.12
N THR A 77 -8.84 2.83 15.25
CA THR A 77 -8.46 1.94 14.15
C THR A 77 -9.52 0.85 14.00
N VAL A 78 -10.20 0.84 12.86
CA VAL A 78 -11.08 -0.22 12.40
C VAL A 78 -10.25 -1.16 11.53
N VAL A 79 -10.38 -2.47 11.75
CA VAL A 79 -9.65 -3.50 10.99
C VAL A 79 -10.68 -4.37 10.28
N PHE A 80 -10.49 -4.61 8.99
CA PHE A 80 -11.45 -5.30 8.15
C PHE A 80 -10.74 -5.97 6.98
N TRP A 81 -11.41 -6.98 6.42
CA TRP A 81 -11.03 -7.59 5.17
C TRP A 81 -11.69 -6.82 4.03
N SER A 82 -10.93 -6.30 3.07
CA SER A 82 -11.46 -5.97 1.76
C SER A 82 -11.52 -7.26 0.93
N VAL A 83 -12.68 -7.55 0.32
CA VAL A 83 -12.88 -8.76 -0.49
C VAL A 83 -13.52 -8.39 -1.82
N SER A 84 -12.77 -8.58 -2.91
CA SER A 84 -13.24 -8.30 -4.26
C SER A 84 -13.88 -9.55 -4.88
N ILE A 85 -15.15 -9.45 -5.26
CA ILE A 85 -15.94 -10.51 -5.88
C ILE A 85 -16.28 -10.13 -7.32
N LEU A 86 -15.76 -10.90 -8.28
CA LEU A 86 -16.21 -10.82 -9.67
C LEU A 86 -17.60 -11.47 -9.79
N CYS A 87 -18.59 -10.67 -10.21
CA CYS A 87 -19.96 -11.11 -10.44
C CYS A 87 -20.52 -10.50 -11.74
N ASP A 88 -21.78 -10.84 -12.08
CA ASP A 88 -22.42 -10.37 -13.32
C ASP A 88 -22.53 -8.84 -13.41
N ALA A 89 -22.57 -8.15 -12.27
CA ALA A 89 -22.65 -6.69 -12.21
C ALA A 89 -21.29 -5.99 -12.39
N GLY A 90 -20.19 -6.73 -12.33
CA GLY A 90 -18.83 -6.21 -12.28
C GLY A 90 -18.06 -6.73 -11.07
N LEU A 91 -17.07 -5.95 -10.63
CA LEU A 91 -16.28 -6.23 -9.45
C LEU A 91 -16.96 -5.58 -8.24
N MET A 92 -17.36 -6.38 -7.26
CA MET A 92 -18.00 -5.91 -6.03
C MET A 92 -17.03 -6.07 -4.88
N GLU A 93 -16.66 -4.97 -4.24
CA GLU A 93 -15.84 -4.96 -3.03
C GLU A 93 -16.73 -5.05 -1.80
N PHE A 94 -16.30 -5.83 -0.81
CA PHE A 94 -16.91 -5.92 0.51
C PHE A 94 -15.88 -5.63 1.59
N GLU A 95 -16.16 -4.65 2.46
CA GLU A 95 -15.44 -4.51 3.72
C GLU A 95 -16.11 -5.39 4.78
N VAL A 96 -15.41 -6.41 5.27
CA VAL A 96 -15.88 -7.34 6.30
C VAL A 96 -15.10 -7.12 7.58
N ALA A 97 -15.78 -6.74 8.66
CA ALA A 97 -15.16 -6.53 9.97
C ALA A 97 -14.32 -7.75 10.38
N ALA A 98 -13.03 -7.54 10.66
CA ALA A 98 -12.11 -8.64 10.91
C ALA A 98 -12.33 -9.31 12.28
N ASP A 99 -13.06 -8.66 13.19
CA ASP A 99 -13.31 -9.14 14.55
C ASP A 99 -14.60 -9.98 14.69
N ASP A 100 -15.63 -9.72 13.88
CA ASP A 100 -16.92 -10.40 14.00
C ASP A 100 -17.57 -10.81 12.67
N GLY A 101 -16.98 -10.45 11.53
CA GLY A 101 -17.46 -10.82 10.21
C GLY A 101 -18.68 -10.02 9.73
N ARG A 102 -19.06 -8.94 10.40
CA ARG A 102 -20.11 -8.05 9.90
C ARG A 102 -19.62 -7.33 8.63
N ILE A 103 -20.45 -7.32 7.59
CA ILE A 103 -20.21 -6.45 6.42
C ILE A 103 -20.41 -5.00 6.85
N ILE A 104 -19.35 -4.20 6.76
CA ILE A 104 -19.30 -2.77 7.09
C ILE A 104 -19.69 -1.95 5.87
N GLU A 105 -19.16 -2.31 4.70
CA GLU A 105 -19.35 -1.60 3.45
C GLU A 105 -19.46 -2.58 2.27
N GLN A 106 -20.15 -2.16 1.22
CA GLN A 106 -20.18 -2.84 -0.07
C GLN A 106 -20.20 -1.78 -1.17
N GLU A 107 -19.33 -1.91 -2.17
CA GLU A 107 -19.28 -0.98 -3.29
C GLU A 107 -19.06 -1.73 -4.60
N LEU A 108 -19.73 -1.26 -5.66
CA LEU A 108 -19.45 -1.73 -7.01
C LEU A 108 -18.29 -0.92 -7.55
N GLU A 109 -17.15 -1.57 -7.73
CA GLU A 109 -15.96 -0.95 -8.30
C GLU A 109 -16.12 -0.75 -9.81
N LYS A 110 -15.79 0.45 -10.28
CA LYS A 110 -15.98 0.87 -11.67
C LYS A 110 -14.67 1.01 -12.43
N LYS A 111 -13.69 0.16 -12.13
CA LYS A 111 -12.43 0.10 -12.87
C LYS A 111 -12.51 -1.00 -13.93
N ALA A 112 -12.87 -0.60 -15.14
CA ALA A 112 -13.04 -1.54 -16.26
C ALA A 112 -11.75 -2.29 -16.65
N GLY A 113 -10.57 -1.76 -16.31
CA GLY A 113 -9.27 -2.41 -16.52
C GLY A 113 -9.11 -3.66 -15.64
N GLU A 114 -9.14 -3.48 -14.33
CA GLU A 114 -9.05 -4.56 -13.32
C GLU A 114 -10.12 -5.64 -13.55
N LEU A 115 -11.36 -5.23 -13.86
CA LEU A 115 -12.43 -6.17 -14.21
C LEU A 115 -12.00 -7.13 -15.33
N ARG A 116 -11.35 -6.62 -16.38
CA ARG A 116 -10.91 -7.40 -17.54
C ARG A 116 -9.74 -8.31 -17.18
N GLU A 117 -8.82 -7.86 -16.34
CA GLU A 117 -7.68 -8.63 -15.86
C GLU A 117 -8.15 -9.81 -15.02
N PHE A 118 -9.06 -9.57 -14.07
CA PHE A 118 -9.69 -10.64 -13.29
C PHE A 118 -10.51 -11.62 -14.14
N GLN A 119 -11.18 -11.12 -15.18
CA GLN A 119 -11.83 -11.99 -16.17
C GLN A 119 -10.83 -12.81 -16.98
N GLU A 120 -9.61 -12.31 -17.23
CA GLU A 120 -8.55 -13.05 -17.91
C GLU A 120 -8.05 -14.21 -17.05
N VAL A 121 -7.60 -13.90 -15.83
CA VAL A 121 -7.08 -14.91 -14.91
C VAL A 121 -8.10 -15.99 -14.60
N LEU A 122 -9.38 -15.63 -14.40
CA LEU A 122 -10.42 -16.62 -14.11
C LEU A 122 -10.79 -17.51 -15.30
N ARG A 123 -10.62 -17.05 -16.54
CA ARG A 123 -10.77 -17.93 -17.72
C ARG A 123 -9.67 -18.98 -17.80
N HIS A 124 -8.54 -18.69 -17.18
CA HIS A 124 -7.38 -19.55 -17.18
C HIS A 124 -7.21 -20.36 -15.89
N SER A 125 -7.85 -19.96 -14.79
CA SER A 125 -7.79 -20.65 -13.50
C SER A 125 -8.76 -21.84 -13.43
N GLU A 126 -8.38 -22.89 -12.71
CA GLU A 126 -9.29 -24.02 -12.38
C GLU A 126 -9.65 -24.05 -10.90
N LEU A 127 -8.80 -23.49 -10.04
CA LEU A 127 -9.00 -23.41 -8.59
C LEU A 127 -9.51 -22.03 -8.20
N ASP A 128 -10.36 -21.98 -7.16
CA ASP A 128 -10.78 -20.73 -6.55
C ASP A 128 -9.79 -20.24 -5.48
N LEU A 129 -9.86 -18.95 -5.18
CA LEU A 129 -8.97 -18.29 -4.21
C LEU A 129 -8.98 -18.98 -2.84
N THR A 130 -10.13 -19.44 -2.34
CA THR A 130 -10.21 -20.18 -1.07
C THR A 130 -9.47 -21.51 -1.10
N THR A 131 -9.53 -22.24 -2.23
CA THR A 131 -8.78 -23.49 -2.41
C THR A 131 -7.28 -23.23 -2.50
N LEU A 132 -6.89 -22.13 -3.14
CA LEU A 132 -5.49 -21.71 -3.26
C LEU A 132 -4.92 -21.25 -1.91
N ILE A 133 -5.67 -20.50 -1.09
CA ILE A 133 -5.30 -20.16 0.30
C ILE A 133 -4.94 -21.43 1.09
N ARG A 134 -5.80 -22.46 1.04
CA ARG A 134 -5.56 -23.72 1.77
C ARG A 134 -4.30 -24.45 1.30
N LYS A 135 -3.97 -24.33 0.01
CA LYS A 135 -2.72 -24.88 -0.54
C LYS A 135 -1.53 -24.07 -0.02
N ALA A 136 -1.62 -22.74 -0.02
CA ALA A 136 -0.59 -21.83 0.48
C ALA A 136 -0.26 -22.05 1.96
N GLU A 137 -1.28 -22.22 2.80
CA GLU A 137 -1.14 -22.58 4.23
C GLU A 137 -0.41 -23.92 4.46
N GLY A 138 -0.35 -24.77 3.43
CA GLY A 138 0.43 -26.02 3.46
C GLY A 138 1.94 -25.79 3.36
N TYR A 139 2.39 -24.68 2.77
CA TYR A 139 3.80 -24.38 2.55
C TYR A 139 4.40 -23.49 3.63
N VAL A 140 3.63 -22.56 4.19
CA VAL A 140 4.11 -21.58 5.16
C VAL A 140 3.27 -21.56 6.44
N LYS A 141 3.87 -21.11 7.54
CA LYS A 141 3.15 -20.79 8.79
C LYS A 141 2.89 -19.29 8.83
N GLY A 142 1.75 -18.92 9.39
CA GLY A 142 1.36 -17.51 9.52
C GLY A 142 -0.14 -17.36 9.27
N GLN A 143 -0.56 -16.12 9.15
CA GLN A 143 -1.91 -15.75 8.74
C GLN A 143 -1.81 -15.09 7.37
N VAL A 144 -2.62 -15.54 6.41
CA VAL A 144 -2.79 -14.81 5.15
C VAL A 144 -3.33 -13.44 5.49
N VAL A 145 -2.69 -12.38 4.99
CA VAL A 145 -3.12 -10.99 5.12
C VAL A 145 -3.46 -10.37 3.78
N GLU A 146 -3.04 -10.98 2.67
CA GLU A 146 -3.31 -10.53 1.31
C GLU A 146 -3.37 -11.75 0.39
N GLY A 147 -4.20 -11.70 -0.63
CA GLY A 147 -4.34 -12.76 -1.62
C GLY A 147 -5.01 -12.26 -2.88
N GLU A 148 -4.33 -12.32 -4.02
CA GLU A 148 -4.83 -11.82 -5.31
C GLU A 148 -4.65 -12.86 -6.42
N LEU A 149 -5.61 -12.96 -7.34
CA LEU A 149 -5.49 -13.71 -8.59
C LEU A 149 -5.06 -12.79 -9.72
N GLU A 150 -3.94 -13.12 -10.36
CA GLU A 150 -3.40 -12.35 -11.47
C GLU A 150 -2.81 -13.23 -12.59
N MET A 151 -2.42 -12.58 -13.67
CA MET A 151 -1.72 -13.22 -14.79
C MET A 151 -0.25 -12.87 -14.76
N ASP A 152 0.59 -13.83 -14.37
CA ASP A 152 2.04 -13.70 -14.42
C ASP A 152 2.59 -14.46 -15.64
N ASP A 153 3.29 -13.75 -16.54
CA ASP A 153 3.84 -14.29 -17.79
C ASP A 153 2.86 -15.17 -18.61
N GLY A 154 1.56 -14.85 -18.55
CA GLY A 154 0.50 -15.58 -19.25
C GLY A 154 0.04 -16.87 -18.55
N ALA A 155 0.53 -17.14 -17.34
CA ALA A 155 0.01 -18.16 -16.44
C ALA A 155 -0.88 -17.53 -15.36
N PRO A 156 -2.01 -18.16 -14.98
CA PRO A 156 -2.81 -17.67 -13.88
C PRO A 156 -2.13 -18.06 -12.56
N VAL A 157 -1.87 -17.07 -11.72
CA VAL A 157 -1.18 -17.22 -10.43
C VAL A 157 -2.04 -16.58 -9.34
N ALA A 158 -2.01 -17.15 -8.15
CA ALA A 158 -2.46 -16.50 -6.95
C ALA A 158 -1.27 -16.17 -6.05
N GLU A 159 -1.07 -14.91 -5.75
CA GLU A 159 -0.06 -14.44 -4.81
C GLU A 159 -0.70 -14.27 -3.45
N PHE A 160 -0.03 -14.73 -2.40
CA PHE A 160 -0.49 -14.62 -1.02
C PHE A 160 0.61 -14.04 -0.14
N VAL A 161 0.28 -13.02 0.64
CA VAL A 161 1.17 -12.52 1.69
C VAL A 161 0.75 -13.10 3.04
N PHE A 162 1.70 -13.71 3.73
CA PHE A 162 1.54 -14.26 5.07
C PHE A 162 2.25 -13.39 6.09
N ALA A 163 1.54 -12.97 7.13
CA ALA A 163 2.13 -12.43 8.34
C ALA A 163 2.56 -13.58 9.27
N ASN A 164 3.85 -13.59 9.61
CA ASN A 164 4.42 -14.50 10.60
C ASN A 164 5.31 -13.71 11.58
N GLY A 165 4.71 -13.23 12.66
CA GLY A 165 5.37 -12.30 13.57
C GLY A 165 5.70 -10.99 12.86
N ARG A 166 6.99 -10.67 12.74
CA ARG A 166 7.46 -9.45 12.05
C ARG A 166 7.81 -9.67 10.57
N CYS A 167 7.73 -10.90 10.09
CA CYS A 167 8.04 -11.25 8.72
C CYS A 167 6.76 -11.27 7.87
N LEU A 168 6.87 -10.76 6.65
CA LEU A 168 5.92 -11.01 5.59
C LEU A 168 6.55 -12.04 4.64
N ILE A 169 5.79 -13.06 4.28
CA ILE A 169 6.22 -14.13 3.38
C ILE A 169 5.25 -14.15 2.22
N GLU A 170 5.75 -13.98 1.01
CA GLU A 170 4.98 -14.11 -0.20
C GLU A 170 5.02 -15.55 -0.69
N VAL A 171 3.87 -16.05 -1.14
CA VAL A 171 3.69 -17.39 -1.66
C VAL A 171 2.86 -17.29 -2.93
N ALA A 172 3.47 -17.53 -4.08
CA ALA A 172 2.78 -17.57 -5.35
C ALA A 172 2.42 -19.02 -5.73
N ILE A 173 1.17 -19.24 -6.10
CA ILE A 173 0.63 -20.54 -6.48
C ILE A 173 -0.05 -20.48 -7.84
N GLU A 174 0.34 -21.38 -8.73
CA GLU A 174 -0.29 -21.54 -10.03
C GLU A 174 -1.77 -21.96 -9.89
N ALA A 175 -2.69 -21.24 -10.52
CA ALA A 175 -4.12 -21.33 -10.22
C ALA A 175 -4.91 -22.42 -10.99
N ARG A 176 -4.27 -23.24 -11.86
CA ARG A 176 -4.92 -24.41 -12.50
C ARG A 176 -4.77 -25.66 -11.62
N ALA A 177 -3.55 -26.02 -11.24
CA ALA A 177 -3.29 -27.24 -10.46
C ALA A 177 -2.92 -26.95 -9.00
N GLY A 178 -2.54 -25.71 -8.69
CA GLY A 178 -2.19 -25.31 -7.34
C GLY A 178 -0.76 -25.72 -6.97
N HIS A 179 0.16 -25.63 -7.92
CA HIS A 179 1.59 -25.85 -7.68
C HIS A 179 2.24 -24.58 -7.14
N LEU A 180 3.17 -24.73 -6.20
CA LEU A 180 4.00 -23.63 -5.73
C LEU A 180 4.84 -23.10 -6.90
N VAL A 181 4.73 -21.81 -7.18
CA VAL A 181 5.54 -21.09 -8.17
C VAL A 181 6.70 -20.41 -7.46
N GLU A 182 6.40 -19.67 -6.39
CA GLU A 182 7.37 -18.85 -5.68
C GLU A 182 7.11 -18.84 -4.17
N LEU A 183 8.20 -18.67 -3.42
CA LEU A 183 8.17 -18.45 -1.98
C LEU A 183 9.30 -17.47 -1.65
N GLU A 184 8.94 -16.26 -1.25
CA GLU A 184 9.88 -15.18 -0.97
C GLU A 184 9.62 -14.56 0.42
N LEU A 185 10.69 -14.17 1.11
CA LEU A 185 10.56 -13.30 2.28
C LEU A 185 10.46 -11.86 1.80
N LYS A 186 9.26 -11.26 1.93
CA LYS A 186 9.08 -9.84 1.66
C LYS A 186 9.88 -9.09 2.71
N SER A 187 11.01 -8.53 2.29
CA SER A 187 11.91 -7.82 3.20
C SER A 187 11.09 -6.73 3.90
N PRO A 188 11.17 -6.61 5.24
CA PRO A 188 10.68 -5.38 5.87
C PRO A 188 11.41 -4.27 5.13
N GLY A 189 10.66 -3.33 4.55
CA GLY A 189 11.27 -2.20 3.86
C GLY A 189 12.44 -1.74 4.72
N ALA A 190 13.61 -1.60 4.10
CA ALA A 190 14.57 -0.63 4.58
C ALA A 190 13.75 0.66 4.70
N SER A 191 13.19 0.91 5.88
CA SER A 191 12.91 2.26 6.31
C SER A 191 14.16 3.00 5.92
N GLY A 192 14.04 4.01 5.06
CA GLY A 192 15.13 4.92 4.82
C GLY A 192 15.62 5.40 6.19
N GLU A 193 16.64 4.73 6.71
CA GLU A 193 17.84 5.38 7.17
C GLU A 193 18.31 6.12 5.92
N ASP A 194 17.66 7.26 5.64
CA ASP A 194 18.35 8.35 4.99
C ASP A 194 19.48 8.62 5.97
N ASP A 195 20.64 8.04 5.66
CA ASP A 195 21.91 8.46 6.18
C ASP A 195 21.92 9.97 6.02
N ASP A 196 21.63 10.67 7.12
CA ASP A 196 21.99 12.06 7.33
C ASP A 196 23.52 12.09 7.16
N ASP A 197 23.98 12.20 5.91
CA ASP A 197 25.31 12.63 5.51
C ASP A 197 25.46 14.08 5.98
N HIS A 198 25.57 14.23 7.30
CA HIS A 198 26.21 15.35 7.94
C HIS A 198 27.70 15.24 7.61
N GLU A 199 28.07 15.70 6.41
CA GLU A 199 29.46 16.07 6.14
C GLU A 199 29.84 17.21 7.10
N HIS A 200 30.51 16.81 8.17
CA HIS A 200 31.40 17.61 8.96
C HIS A 200 32.46 18.28 8.06
N ARG A 201 32.33 19.60 7.88
CA ARG A 201 33.48 20.52 7.78
C ARG A 201 33.16 21.66 8.77
N GLY A 202 33.76 21.80 9.96
CA GLY A 202 35.17 21.64 10.30
C GLY A 202 35.98 22.57 9.39
N GLY A 203 36.38 23.79 9.75
CA GLY A 203 36.61 24.42 11.04
C GLY A 203 37.89 25.24 10.86
N GLY A 204 37.82 26.54 11.16
CA GLY A 204 38.96 27.48 11.26
C GLY A 204 39.68 27.77 9.94
N ASP A 205 40.44 28.84 9.80
CA ASP A 205 40.64 30.09 10.54
C ASP A 205 41.46 30.95 9.56
N ASP A 206 41.43 32.26 9.78
CA ASP A 206 42.51 33.21 9.46
C ASP A 206 42.69 33.76 8.02
N ASP A 207 43.06 35.05 8.09
CA ASP A 207 43.82 35.88 7.15
C ASP A 207 43.06 36.87 6.25
N ASP A 208 42.99 38.10 6.79
CA ASP A 208 43.51 39.34 6.22
C ASP A 208 42.81 39.98 4.99
N ASP A 209 42.41 41.25 5.10
CA ASP A 209 43.30 42.37 4.69
C ASP A 209 42.52 43.71 4.66
N ASP A 210 43.03 44.63 5.49
CA ASP A 210 43.13 46.10 5.43
C ASP A 210 42.24 46.98 4.53
N GLY A 211 41.88 48.15 5.10
CA GLY A 211 41.55 49.33 4.29
C GLY A 211 40.85 50.46 5.03
N ASP A 212 41.65 51.31 5.67
CA ASP A 212 41.31 52.66 6.14
C ASP A 212 40.47 53.48 5.14
N ASP A 213 39.57 54.35 5.63
CA ASP A 213 39.80 55.80 5.57
C ASP A 213 38.58 56.64 6.01
N GLU A 214 38.93 57.72 6.70
CA GLU A 214 38.12 58.80 7.23
C GLU A 214 37.33 59.55 6.14
N HIS A 215 36.12 60.06 6.46
CA HIS A 215 35.76 61.47 6.24
C HIS A 215 34.34 61.81 6.74
N ASP A 216 34.33 62.53 7.86
CA ASP A 216 33.75 63.85 8.10
C ASP A 216 32.46 64.37 7.40
N GLU A 217 31.76 65.17 8.22
CA GLU A 217 30.84 66.29 7.92
C GLU A 217 29.38 66.07 7.45
N LYS A 218 28.48 66.38 8.40
CA LYS A 218 27.39 67.38 8.38
C LYS A 218 26.47 67.50 7.14
N HIS A 219 25.17 67.43 7.40
CA HIS A 219 24.15 68.50 7.30
C HIS A 219 22.76 67.82 7.32
N GLU A 220 21.96 68.03 8.37
CA GLU A 220 20.87 69.04 8.46
C GLU A 220 19.73 68.90 7.43
N LYS A 221 18.49 68.89 7.98
CA LYS A 221 17.19 69.30 7.40
C LYS A 221 16.56 68.32 6.40
N GLU A 222 15.24 68.23 6.25
CA GLU A 222 14.02 68.70 6.93
C GLU A 222 12.86 67.98 6.21
N GLN A 223 11.71 67.88 6.89
CA GLN A 223 10.34 67.94 6.32
C GLN A 223 9.87 66.78 5.43
N GLU A 224 8.89 66.02 5.93
CA GLU A 224 7.45 66.14 5.59
C GLU A 224 7.12 65.75 4.13
N HIS A 225 6.29 64.74 3.94
CA HIS A 225 4.89 64.89 3.52
C HIS A 225 4.26 63.52 3.16
N GLU A 226 2.99 63.38 3.55
CA GLU A 226 1.86 62.73 2.87
C GLU A 226 2.11 61.47 2.01
N GLY A 227 1.36 60.37 2.16
CA GLY A 227 -0.08 60.30 2.34
C GLY A 227 -0.75 59.72 1.08
N LYS A 228 -1.79 58.90 1.29
CA LYS A 228 -2.75 58.29 0.33
C LYS A 228 -2.16 57.18 -0.57
N GLY A 229 -2.73 55.98 -0.57
CA GLY A 229 -4.12 55.62 -0.93
C GLY A 229 -4.01 54.65 -2.10
N ARG A 230 -4.89 53.71 -2.44
CA ARG A 230 -6.29 53.36 -2.17
C ARG A 230 -6.35 51.80 -2.33
N ASP A 231 -7.27 51.09 -1.69
CA ASP A 231 -8.58 50.72 -2.29
C ASP A 231 -8.56 50.48 -3.81
#